data_AF-A0A2V8S890-F1
#
_entry.id   AF-A0A2V8S890-F1
#
_cell.length_a   1.000
_cell.length_b   1.000
_cell.length_c   1.000
_cell.angle_alpha   90.00
_cell.angle_beta   90.00
_cell.angle_gamma   90.00
#
_symmetry.space_group_name_H-M   'P 1'
#
loop_
_entity.id
_entity.type
_entity.pdbx_description
1 polymer ?
#
loop_
_entity_poly.entity_id
_entity_poly.type
_entity_poly.pdbx_seq_one_letter_code
_entity_poly.pdbx_strand_id
1 'polypeptide(L)'
;MIFYRHAHPRPSDVLLVIEVADTTVETDRTIKLPLYAQAGIKEVWLINLPDERIELYVAPVGGAYQTSQHCQRGADVQAQTILGLAVSVNDILG
;
A
#
# COMPACT_ATOMS: atom_id res chain seq x y z
N MET A 1 -3.60 13.65 -21.81
CA MET A 1 -2.30 13.15 -22.31
C MET A 1 -1.57 12.58 -21.11
N ILE A 2 -1.51 11.25 -21.00
CA ILE A 2 -1.11 10.52 -19.78
C ILE A 2 0.39 10.24 -19.87
N PHE A 3 1.18 10.86 -18.98
CA PHE A 3 2.64 10.92 -19.10
C PHE A 3 3.30 10.03 -18.03
N TYR A 4 3.21 8.70 -18.19
CA TYR A 4 3.95 7.71 -17.38
C TYR A 4 4.41 6.53 -18.25
N ARG A 5 5.18 6.79 -19.33
CA ARG A 5 5.69 5.70 -20.19
C ARG A 5 7.20 5.69 -20.43
N HIS A 6 7.99 6.61 -19.87
CA HIS A 6 9.42 6.68 -20.21
C HIS A 6 10.43 6.85 -19.05
N ALA A 7 10.00 6.71 -17.80
CA ALA A 7 10.92 6.44 -16.69
C ALA A 7 10.14 5.74 -15.57
N HIS A 8 10.66 4.62 -15.05
CA HIS A 8 10.12 4.06 -13.82
C HIS A 8 10.35 5.09 -12.70
N PRO A 9 9.32 5.48 -11.93
CA PRO A 9 9.52 6.36 -10.78
C PRO A 9 10.59 5.72 -9.89
N ARG A 10 11.55 6.53 -9.45
CA ARG A 10 12.53 6.03 -8.47
C ARG A 10 11.75 5.80 -7.17
N PRO A 11 12.17 4.87 -6.30
CA PRO A 11 11.50 4.63 -5.03
C PRO A 11 11.29 5.90 -4.19
N SER A 12 12.20 6.88 -4.30
CA SER A 12 12.08 8.21 -3.69
C SER A 12 10.91 9.05 -4.18
N ASP A 13 10.39 8.76 -5.37
CA ASP A 13 9.27 9.46 -6.02
C ASP A 13 7.93 8.75 -5.75
N VAL A 14 7.96 7.55 -5.15
CA VAL A 14 6.78 6.75 -4.84
C VAL A 14 6.32 7.06 -3.42
N LEU A 15 5.23 7.83 -3.32
CA LEU A 15 4.61 8.18 -2.04
C LEU A 15 3.79 7.02 -1.47
N LEU A 16 3.03 6.35 -2.33
CA LEU A 16 2.09 5.27 -1.98
C LEU A 16 2.16 4.16 -3.03
N VAL A 17 2.25 2.90 -2.58
CA VAL A 17 2.02 1.71 -3.41
C VAL A 17 0.71 1.06 -2.97
N ILE A 18 -0.11 0.61 -3.92
CA ILE A 18 -1.31 -0.15 -3.65
C ILE A 18 -1.21 -1.49 -4.38
N GLU A 19 -1.20 -2.58 -3.64
CA GLU A 19 -1.16 -3.96 -4.15
C GLU A 19 -2.51 -4.64 -3.88
N VAL A 20 -3.05 -5.34 -4.88
CA VAL A 20 -4.29 -6.11 -4.73
C VAL A 20 -3.95 -7.59 -4.73
N ALA A 21 -4.29 -8.27 -3.64
CA ALA A 21 -3.97 -9.66 -3.41
C ALA A 21 -5.24 -10.50 -3.28
N ASP A 22 -5.49 -11.32 -4.30
CA ASP A 22 -6.60 -12.26 -4.36
C ASP A 22 -6.25 -13.61 -3.73
N THR A 23 -5.00 -14.06 -3.87
CA THR A 23 -4.49 -15.31 -3.26
C THR A 23 -3.04 -15.22 -2.79
N THR A 24 -2.34 -14.11 -3.09
CA THR A 24 -0.89 -13.96 -2.92
C THR A 24 -0.48 -13.15 -1.70
N VAL A 25 -1.42 -12.88 -0.79
CA VAL A 25 -1.24 -11.97 0.36
C VAL A 25 0.03 -12.30 1.17
N GLU A 26 0.30 -13.58 1.44
CA GLU A 26 1.50 -13.98 2.18
C GLU A 26 2.80 -13.71 1.40
N THR A 27 2.80 -13.93 0.09
CA THR A 27 3.94 -13.60 -0.78
C THR A 27 4.17 -12.09 -0.82
N ASP A 28 3.10 -11.29 -0.93
CA ASP A 28 3.18 -9.84 -0.92
C ASP A 28 3.77 -9.33 0.41
N ARG A 29 3.35 -9.91 1.54
CA ARG A 29 3.88 -9.57 2.87
C ARG A 29 5.33 -9.97 3.08
N THR A 30 5.73 -11.16 2.64
CA THR A 30 7.05 -11.73 2.96
C THR A 30 8.13 -11.34 1.97
N ILE A 31 7.76 -11.06 0.72
CA ILE A 31 8.72 -10.74 -0.34
C ILE A 31 8.67 -9.26 -0.70
N LYS A 32 7.48 -8.71 -1.03
CA LYS A 32 7.39 -7.35 -1.56
C LYS A 32 7.52 -6.28 -0.48
N LEU A 33 6.87 -6.43 0.68
CA LEU A 33 6.94 -5.41 1.74
C LEU A 33 8.38 -5.12 2.20
N PRO A 34 9.25 -6.10 2.47
CA PRO A 34 10.63 -5.81 2.83
C PRO A 34 11.40 -5.09 1.71
N LEU A 35 11.16 -5.45 0.44
CA LEU A 35 11.79 -4.78 -0.71
C LEU A 35 11.35 -3.32 -0.81
N TYR A 36 10.06 -3.03 -0.63
CA TYR A 36 9.54 -1.66 -0.63
C TYR A 36 10.08 -0.84 0.54
N ALA A 37 10.16 -1.44 1.73
CA ALA A 37 10.71 -0.76 2.90
C ALA A 37 12.22 -0.47 2.73
N GLN A 38 12.99 -1.39 2.14
CA GLN A 38 14.40 -1.17 1.81
C GLN A 38 14.58 -0.09 0.74
N ALA A 39 13.64 -0.01 -0.21
CA ALA A 39 13.60 1.03 -1.21
C ALA A 39 13.13 2.39 -0.66
N GLY A 40 12.70 2.45 0.61
CA GLY A 40 12.29 3.68 1.28
C GLY A 40 10.88 4.16 0.90
N ILE A 41 10.04 3.28 0.36
CA ILE A 41 8.64 3.60 0.05
C ILE A 41 7.91 3.86 1.36
N LYS A 42 7.32 5.06 1.47
CA LYS A 42 6.81 5.57 2.74
C LYS A 42 5.54 4.86 3.21
N GLU A 43 4.72 4.40 2.26
CA GLU A 43 3.41 3.83 2.52
C GLU A 43 3.05 2.77 1.48
N VAL A 44 2.51 1.64 1.96
CA VAL A 44 1.98 0.55 1.12
C VAL A 44 0.62 0.15 1.63
N TRP A 45 -0.35 0.01 0.73
CA TRP A 45 -1.66 -0.56 1.01
C TRP A 45 -1.75 -1.92 0.34
N LEU A 46 -2.04 -2.96 1.12
CA LEU A 46 -2.30 -4.30 0.63
C LEU A 46 -3.79 -4.59 0.74
N ILE A 47 -4.47 -4.68 -0.40
CA ILE A 47 -5.88 -5.01 -0.50
C ILE A 47 -6.00 -6.53 -0.48
N ASN A 48 -6.37 -7.08 0.67
CA ASN A 48 -6.54 -8.51 0.89
C ASN A 48 -8.01 -8.88 0.61
N LEU A 49 -8.26 -9.38 -0.60
CA LEU A 49 -9.61 -9.74 -1.04
C LEU A 49 -10.20 -10.93 -0.27
N PRO A 50 -9.44 -12.02 0.03
CA PRO A 50 -9.94 -13.13 0.82
C PRO A 50 -10.44 -12.77 2.21
N ASP A 51 -9.73 -11.87 2.90
CA ASP A 51 -10.09 -11.40 4.25
C ASP A 51 -10.93 -10.10 4.22
N GLU A 52 -11.32 -9.64 3.02
CA GLU A 52 -12.08 -8.40 2.77
C GLU A 52 -11.58 -7.18 3.57
N ARG A 53 -10.26 -6.94 3.53
CA ARG A 53 -9.63 -5.85 4.29
C ARG A 53 -8.49 -5.18 3.56
N ILE A 54 -8.19 -3.97 3.99
CA ILE A 54 -7.02 -3.20 3.55
C ILE A 54 -6.00 -3.19 4.68
N GLU A 55 -4.75 -3.50 4.36
CA GLU A 55 -3.63 -3.49 5.31
C GLU A 55 -2.68 -2.35 4.91
N LEU A 56 -2.59 -1.34 5.76
CA LEU A 56 -1.71 -0.20 5.57
C LEU A 56 -0.40 -0.48 6.28
N TYR A 57 0.71 -0.22 5.60
CA TYR A 57 2.06 -0.34 6.14
C TYR A 57 2.80 0.98 5.94
N VAL A 58 3.28 1.60 7.03
CA VAL A 58 3.90 2.93 7.01
C VAL A 58 5.17 2.98 7.87
N ALA A 59 5.94 4.05 7.67
CA ALA A 59 7.19 4.32 8.37
C ALA A 59 8.24 3.19 8.18
N PRO A 60 8.81 3.03 6.97
CA PRO A 60 9.86 2.05 6.72
C PRO A 60 11.13 2.40 7.51
N VAL A 61 11.61 1.46 8.33
CA VAL A 61 12.87 1.57 9.06
C VAL A 61 13.61 0.23 8.96
N GLY A 62 14.87 0.26 8.51
CA GLY A 62 15.71 -0.94 8.44
C GLY A 62 15.17 -2.05 7.53
N GLY A 63 14.36 -1.71 6.51
CA GLY A 63 13.75 -2.69 5.61
C GLY A 63 12.46 -3.34 6.13
N ALA A 64 11.86 -2.79 7.18
CA ALA A 64 10.54 -3.21 7.66
C ALA A 64 9.66 -1.99 7.99
N TYR A 65 8.36 -2.13 7.80
CA TYR A 65 7.39 -1.11 8.23
C TYR A 65 7.15 -1.22 9.74
N GLN A 66 7.18 -0.08 10.43
CA GLN A 66 7.04 -0.02 11.88
C GLN A 66 5.59 0.06 12.34
N THR A 67 4.69 0.44 11.45
CA THR A 67 3.27 0.56 11.76
C THR A 67 2.47 -0.18 10.70
N SER A 68 1.55 -1.01 11.17
CA SER A 68 0.51 -1.60 10.34
C SER A 68 -0.88 -1.31 10.90
N GLN A 69 -1.83 -1.06 10.01
CA GLN A 69 -3.24 -0.88 10.35
C GLN A 69 -4.09 -1.73 9.41
N HIS A 70 -5.14 -2.35 9.94
CA HIS A 70 -6.09 -3.10 9.13
C HIS A 70 -7.45 -2.40 9.16
N CYS A 71 -8.02 -2.17 7.99
CA CYS A 71 -9.34 -1.56 7.83
C CYS A 71 -10.27 -2.52 7.09
N GLN A 72 -11.45 -2.73 7.65
CA GLN A 72 -12.51 -3.56 7.06
C GLN A 72 -13.54 -2.68 6.35
N ARG A 73 -14.49 -3.33 5.65
CA ARG A 73 -15.64 -2.66 5.04
C ARG A 73 -16.35 -1.72 6.04
N GLY A 74 -16.83 -0.59 5.53
CA GLY A 74 -17.46 0.46 6.31
C GLY A 74 -16.50 1.45 6.99
N ALA A 75 -15.18 1.26 6.86
CA ALA A 75 -14.18 2.24 7.26
C ALA A 75 -13.65 3.03 6.07
N ASP A 76 -13.09 4.22 6.36
CA ASP A 76 -12.29 5.00 5.43
C ASP A 76 -10.81 4.80 5.73
N VAL A 77 -10.00 4.66 4.68
CA VAL A 77 -8.54 4.65 4.75
C VAL A 77 -8.00 5.98 4.23
N GLN A 78 -7.08 6.59 4.97
CA GLN A 78 -6.46 7.86 4.60
C GLN A 78 -4.97 7.65 4.34
N ALA A 79 -4.50 8.16 3.21
CA ALA A 79 -3.08 8.10 2.89
C ALA A 79 -2.32 9.05 3.81
N GLN A 80 -1.28 8.54 4.48
CA GLN A 80 -0.44 9.37 5.35
C GLN A 80 0.54 10.23 4.54
N THR A 81 0.84 9.80 3.32
CA THR A 81 1.82 10.43 2.43
C THR A 81 1.20 11.39 1.42
N ILE A 82 -0.12 11.31 1.20
CA ILE A 82 -0.87 12.11 0.23
C ILE A 82 -2.00 12.83 0.95
N LEU A 83 -1.80 14.13 1.21
CA LEU A 83 -2.78 14.94 1.90
C LEU A 83 -4.12 14.97 1.14
N GLY A 84 -5.19 14.61 1.83
CA GLY A 84 -6.56 14.66 1.29
C GLY A 84 -6.97 13.43 0.48
N LEU A 85 -6.09 12.42 0.32
CA LEU A 85 -6.48 11.15 -0.28
C LEU A 85 -7.12 10.26 0.80
N ALA A 86 -8.45 10.20 0.79
CA ALA A 86 -9.24 9.27 1.56
C ALA A 86 -9.98 8.33 0.60
N VAL A 87 -9.98 7.04 0.90
CA VAL A 87 -10.70 6.04 0.10
C VAL A 87 -11.56 5.20 1.03
N SER A 88 -12.84 5.03 0.68
CA SER A 88 -13.72 4.12 1.39
C SER A 88 -13.33 2.69 1.05
N VAL A 89 -13.24 1.83 2.08
CA VAL A 89 -12.96 0.40 1.87
C VAL A 89 -14.04 -0.27 1.02
N ASN A 90 -15.29 0.22 1.10
CA ASN A 90 -16.39 -0.29 0.28
C ASN A 90 -16.19 0.01 -1.21
N ASP A 91 -15.66 1.19 -1.55
CA ASP A 91 -15.43 1.56 -2.96
C ASP A 91 -14.32 0.72 -3.61
N ILE A 92 -13.41 0.17 -2.81
CA ILE A 92 -12.33 -0.71 -3.28
C ILE A 92 -12.78 -2.17 -3.37
N LEU A 93 -13.54 -2.65 -2.38
CA LEU A 93 -13.92 -4.05 -2.28
C LEU A 93 -15.27 -4.39 -2.93
N GLY A 94 -16.03 -3.38 -3.39
CA GLY A 94 -17.32 -3.53 -4.08
C GLY A 94 -18.51 -3.62 -3.14
#